data_AF-A0A415GRH8-F1
#
_entry.id   AF-A0A415GRH8-F1
#
_cell.length_a   1.000
_cell.length_b   1.000
_cell.length_c   1.000
_cell.angle_alpha   90.00
_cell.angle_beta   90.00
_cell.angle_gamma   90.00
#
_symmetry.space_group_name_H-M   'P 1'
#
loop_
_entity.id
_entity.type
_entity.pdbx_description
1 polymer ?
#
loop_
_entity_poly.entity_id
_entity_poly.type
_entity_poly.pdbx_seq_one_letter_code
_entity_poly.pdbx_strand_id
1 'polypeptide(L)'
;MAETSNTQHVLKSQANWNALYFYQKSDVIYQLAFAFCDRFIHLYKDRTRDQVIQAARSCKQNIVEGLADGVASTEMQLKLLNVARASLKELREDFEDYIKSRHLQFFVSGEPRYADMLNYCRYHNRLSDYEPFFAQWTDEQMCNYAITLCHFIDRMMMSFLKKLEQEFITEGGIKERMHRARTGYRQQQDERLKQLEAELPRLKQALAEAQAEAAKWKAAFEDLKQRALKMYYEKEEEIKRLKEQLGEENL
;
A
#
# COMPACT_ATOMS: atom_id res chain seq x y z
N MET A 1 -0.85 25.26 11.94
CA MET A 1 0.39 24.45 11.95
C MET A 1 0.01 23.08 11.43
N ALA A 2 0.57 22.67 10.30
CA ALA A 2 0.22 21.43 9.65
C ALA A 2 0.76 20.25 10.46
N GLU A 3 -0.14 19.42 10.98
CA GLU A 3 0.20 18.07 11.44
C GLU A 3 0.58 17.25 10.21
N THR A 4 1.87 17.20 9.88
CA THR A 4 2.39 16.19 8.96
C THR A 4 2.36 14.85 9.68
N SER A 5 1.20 14.20 9.64
CA SER A 5 1.03 12.76 9.86
C SER A 5 1.83 12.03 8.78
N ASN A 6 3.15 11.97 8.94
CA ASN A 6 4.01 11.08 8.17
C ASN A 6 4.04 9.72 8.89
N THR A 7 2.86 9.10 8.99
CA THR A 7 2.71 7.78 9.59
C THR A 7 3.39 6.80 8.65
N GLN A 8 4.62 6.38 8.99
CA GLN A 8 5.31 5.33 8.23
C GLN A 8 4.43 4.08 8.21
N HIS A 9 3.82 3.80 7.06
CA HIS A 9 3.02 2.61 6.86
C HIS A 9 3.96 1.40 6.79
N VAL A 10 4.00 0.64 7.88
CA VAL A 10 4.85 -0.56 7.99
C VAL A 10 4.27 -1.75 7.24
N LEU A 11 2.94 -1.82 7.18
CA LEU A 11 2.21 -2.85 6.43
C LEU A 11 2.11 -2.44 4.96
N LYS A 12 2.48 -3.35 4.06
CA LYS A 12 2.22 -3.17 2.64
C LYS A 12 0.70 -3.21 2.42
N SER A 13 0.18 -2.38 1.53
CA SER A 13 -1.22 -2.46 1.10
C SER A 13 -1.47 -3.83 0.48
N GLN A 14 -2.61 -4.44 0.79
CA GLN A 14 -2.99 -5.72 0.20
C GLN A 14 -3.01 -5.60 -1.33
N ALA A 15 -2.28 -6.48 -2.01
CA ALA A 15 -2.26 -6.47 -3.47
C ALA A 15 -3.64 -6.89 -4.00
N ASN A 16 -4.20 -6.10 -4.92
CA ASN A 16 -5.40 -6.49 -5.65
C ASN A 16 -5.04 -7.59 -6.66
N TRP A 17 -5.14 -8.86 -6.24
CA TRP A 17 -4.79 -10.00 -7.09
C TRP A 17 -5.63 -10.06 -8.38
N ASN A 18 -6.87 -9.54 -8.36
CA ASN A 18 -7.71 -9.47 -9.55
C ASN A 18 -7.11 -8.59 -10.65
N ALA A 19 -6.20 -7.67 -10.31
CA ALA A 19 -5.48 -6.85 -11.28
C ALA A 19 -4.24 -7.55 -11.87
N LEU A 20 -3.76 -8.65 -11.27
CA LEU A 20 -2.57 -9.35 -11.74
C LEU A 20 -2.90 -10.24 -12.93
N TYR A 21 -2.26 -9.98 -14.06
CA TYR A 21 -2.52 -10.72 -15.30
C TYR A 21 -2.25 -12.24 -15.18
N PHE A 22 -1.27 -12.66 -14.39
CA PHE A 22 -1.02 -14.09 -14.18
C PHE A 22 -2.12 -14.76 -13.34
N TYR A 23 -2.78 -14.02 -12.45
CA TYR A 23 -3.96 -14.49 -11.73
C TYR A 23 -5.17 -14.55 -12.67
N GLN A 24 -5.39 -13.53 -13.49
CA GLN A 24 -6.47 -13.54 -14.49
C GLN A 24 -6.34 -14.77 -15.42
N LYS A 25 -5.13 -15.06 -15.91
CA LYS A 25 -4.86 -16.25 -16.72
C LYS A 25 -5.02 -17.56 -15.94
N SER A 26 -4.66 -17.61 -14.66
CA SER A 26 -4.87 -18.83 -13.86
C SER A 26 -6.35 -19.11 -13.61
N ASP A 27 -7.19 -18.06 -13.52
CA ASP A 27 -8.64 -18.22 -13.51
C ASP A 27 -9.18 -18.73 -14.85
N VAL A 28 -8.67 -18.21 -15.98
CA VAL A 28 -8.99 -18.76 -17.33
C VAL A 28 -8.68 -20.25 -17.39
N ILE A 29 -7.47 -20.66 -16.99
CA ILE A 29 -7.07 -22.07 -17.04
C ILE A 29 -7.96 -22.93 -16.13
N TYR A 30 -8.36 -22.43 -14.96
CA TYR A 30 -9.27 -23.16 -14.07
C TYR A 30 -10.62 -23.43 -14.74
N GLN A 31 -11.22 -22.43 -15.39
CA GLN A 31 -12.49 -22.62 -16.11
C GLN A 31 -12.31 -23.51 -17.35
N LEU A 32 -11.19 -23.34 -18.07
CA LEU A 32 -10.82 -24.18 -19.20
C LEU A 32 -10.69 -25.65 -18.77
N ALA A 33 -10.04 -25.93 -17.65
CA ALA A 33 -9.88 -27.27 -17.10
C ALA A 33 -11.24 -27.94 -16.80
N PHE A 34 -12.19 -27.19 -16.25
CA PHE A 34 -13.57 -27.66 -16.06
C PHE A 34 -14.24 -28.00 -17.39
N ALA A 35 -14.24 -27.06 -18.35
CA ALA A 35 -14.86 -27.25 -19.66
C ALA A 35 -14.22 -28.41 -20.44
N PHE A 36 -12.90 -28.53 -20.37
CA PHE A 36 -12.14 -29.62 -20.97
C PHE A 36 -12.52 -30.97 -20.37
N CYS A 37 -12.52 -31.07 -19.04
CA CYS A 37 -12.87 -32.29 -18.34
C CYS A 37 -14.33 -32.71 -18.58
N ASP A 38 -15.24 -31.74 -18.70
CA ASP A 38 -16.64 -32.03 -18.96
C ASP A 38 -16.88 -32.58 -20.38
N ARG A 39 -16.12 -32.07 -21.36
CA ARG A 39 -16.27 -32.45 -22.78
C ARG A 39 -15.48 -33.68 -23.18
N PHE A 40 -14.28 -33.88 -22.63
CA PHE A 40 -13.29 -34.81 -23.17
C PHE A 40 -12.82 -35.89 -22.19
N ILE A 41 -13.16 -35.77 -20.90
CA ILE A 41 -12.75 -36.74 -19.87
C ILE A 41 -13.98 -37.46 -19.32
N HIS A 42 -13.98 -38.79 -19.47
CA HIS A 42 -15.13 -39.61 -19.09
C HIS A 42 -15.33 -39.64 -17.56
N LEU A 43 -16.53 -39.24 -17.11
CA LEU A 43 -16.87 -38.97 -15.71
C LEU A 43 -16.49 -40.08 -14.71
N TYR A 44 -16.70 -41.35 -15.10
CA TYR A 44 -16.61 -42.50 -14.19
C TYR A 44 -15.37 -43.38 -14.37
N LYS A 45 -14.47 -43.04 -15.29
CA LYS A 45 -13.36 -43.94 -15.66
C LYS A 45 -11.98 -43.35 -15.43
N ASP A 46 -11.88 -42.05 -15.13
CA ASP A 46 -10.60 -41.36 -15.20
C ASP A 46 -10.33 -40.46 -13.98
N ARG A 47 -9.41 -40.91 -13.11
CA ARG A 47 -8.89 -40.12 -11.98
C ARG A 47 -8.23 -38.82 -12.45
N THR A 48 -7.86 -38.75 -13.73
CA THR A 48 -7.27 -37.57 -14.39
C THR A 48 -8.20 -36.35 -14.31
N ARG A 49 -9.53 -36.52 -14.30
CA ARG A 49 -10.47 -35.38 -14.17
C ARG A 49 -10.24 -34.60 -12.89
N ASP A 50 -10.19 -35.30 -11.75
CA ASP A 50 -10.02 -34.67 -10.46
C ASP A 50 -8.60 -34.09 -10.31
N GLN A 51 -7.59 -34.75 -10.87
CA GLN A 51 -6.21 -34.27 -10.84
C GLN A 51 -6.04 -32.95 -11.60
N VAL A 52 -6.52 -32.88 -12.84
CA VAL A 52 -6.47 -31.67 -13.68
C VAL A 52 -7.21 -30.51 -13.01
N ILE A 53 -8.44 -30.75 -12.53
CA ILE A 53 -9.24 -29.71 -11.88
C ILE A 53 -8.59 -29.23 -10.58
N GLN A 54 -8.05 -30.15 -9.76
CA GLN A 54 -7.41 -29.80 -8.49
C GLN A 54 -6.08 -29.08 -8.70
N ALA A 55 -5.27 -29.46 -9.69
CA ALA A 55 -4.03 -28.77 -10.02
C ALA A 55 -4.33 -27.32 -10.43
N ALA A 56 -5.33 -27.11 -11.30
CA ALA A 56 -5.77 -25.77 -11.69
C ALA A 56 -6.33 -24.94 -10.52
N ARG A 57 -7.15 -25.57 -9.66
CA ARG A 57 -7.68 -24.93 -8.44
C ARG A 57 -6.56 -24.54 -7.48
N SER A 58 -5.65 -25.46 -7.21
CA SER A 58 -4.51 -25.27 -6.31
C SER A 58 -3.65 -24.10 -6.78
N CYS A 59 -3.36 -24.01 -8.09
CA CYS A 59 -2.60 -22.91 -8.66
C CYS A 59 -3.21 -21.54 -8.33
N LYS A 60 -4.50 -21.32 -8.67
CA LYS A 60 -5.15 -20.02 -8.42
C LYS A 60 -5.32 -19.71 -6.93
N GLN A 61 -5.63 -20.71 -6.09
CA GLN A 61 -5.83 -20.50 -4.66
C GLN A 61 -4.52 -20.10 -3.95
N ASN A 62 -3.43 -20.81 -4.23
CA ASN A 62 -2.12 -20.48 -3.66
C ASN A 62 -1.62 -19.10 -4.11
N ILE A 63 -2.02 -18.60 -5.29
CA ILE A 63 -1.76 -17.20 -5.69
C ILE A 63 -2.50 -16.23 -4.77
N VAL A 64 -3.79 -16.46 -4.52
CA VAL A 64 -4.61 -15.57 -3.68
C VAL A 64 -4.10 -15.59 -2.24
N GLU A 65 -3.91 -16.78 -1.67
CA GLU A 65 -3.38 -16.96 -0.31
C GLU A 65 -1.99 -16.32 -0.17
N GLY A 66 -1.09 -16.55 -1.13
CA GLY A 66 0.25 -15.98 -1.11
C GLY A 66 0.27 -14.45 -1.14
N LEU A 67 -0.68 -13.83 -1.85
CA LEU A 67 -0.80 -12.37 -1.91
C LEU A 67 -1.49 -11.77 -0.69
N ALA A 68 -2.47 -12.47 -0.11
CA ALA A 68 -3.14 -12.04 1.11
C ALA A 68 -2.21 -12.16 2.32
N ASP A 69 -1.57 -13.31 2.52
CA ASP A 69 -0.68 -13.59 3.65
C ASP A 69 0.68 -12.89 3.51
N GLY A 70 1.07 -12.53 2.28
CA GLY A 70 2.30 -11.78 1.99
C GLY A 70 2.38 -10.40 2.62
N VAL A 71 1.24 -9.83 3.02
CA VAL A 71 1.19 -8.59 3.81
C VAL A 71 1.88 -8.79 5.16
N ALA A 72 1.72 -9.96 5.77
CA ALA A 72 2.26 -10.30 7.08
C ALA A 72 3.60 -11.06 6.99
N SER A 73 3.82 -11.88 5.96
CA SER A 73 5.02 -12.70 5.83
C SER A 73 5.48 -12.89 4.39
N THR A 74 6.63 -12.30 4.03
CA THR A 74 7.29 -12.52 2.74
C THR A 74 7.68 -13.98 2.54
N GLU A 75 8.10 -14.68 3.60
CA GLU A 75 8.44 -16.11 3.52
C GLU A 75 7.23 -16.95 3.13
N MET A 76 6.07 -16.72 3.77
CA MET A 76 4.84 -17.44 3.46
C MET A 76 4.38 -17.15 2.02
N GLN A 77 4.46 -15.89 1.59
CA GLN A 77 4.17 -15.50 0.22
C GLN A 77 5.03 -16.25 -0.79
N LEU A 78 6.35 -16.29 -0.59
CA LEU A 78 7.26 -17.01 -1.49
C LEU A 78 6.96 -18.50 -1.51
N LYS A 79 6.67 -19.10 -0.35
CA LYS A 79 6.29 -20.52 -0.24
C LYS A 79 5.01 -20.81 -1.04
N LEU A 80 3.94 -20.07 -0.80
CA LEU A 80 2.65 -20.29 -1.48
C LEU A 80 2.75 -20.04 -2.99
N LEU A 81 3.48 -19.00 -3.42
CA LEU A 81 3.70 -18.77 -4.85
C LEU A 81 4.52 -19.88 -5.50
N ASN A 82 5.46 -20.52 -4.78
CA ASN A 82 6.16 -21.71 -5.29
C ASN A 82 5.24 -22.94 -5.36
N VAL A 83 4.33 -23.12 -4.40
CA VAL A 83 3.30 -24.17 -4.49
C VAL A 83 2.38 -23.94 -5.70
N ALA A 84 1.96 -22.70 -5.94
CA ALA A 84 1.16 -22.35 -7.11
C ALA A 84 1.87 -22.70 -8.43
N ARG A 85 3.19 -22.47 -8.52
CA ARG A 85 4.01 -22.85 -9.69
C ARG A 85 4.14 -24.36 -9.83
N ALA A 86 4.29 -25.09 -8.73
CA ALA A 86 4.32 -26.55 -8.75
C ALA A 86 3.00 -27.11 -9.30
N SER A 87 1.86 -26.65 -8.79
CA SER A 87 0.54 -27.07 -9.29
C SER A 87 0.30 -26.67 -10.76
N LEU A 88 0.83 -25.52 -11.20
CA LEU A 88 0.78 -25.13 -12.61
C LEU A 88 1.60 -26.05 -13.51
N LYS A 89 2.75 -26.52 -13.02
CA LYS A 89 3.61 -27.46 -13.73
C LYS A 89 2.93 -28.82 -13.86
N GLU A 90 2.32 -29.32 -12.78
CA GLU A 90 1.51 -30.56 -12.79
C GLU A 90 0.40 -30.46 -13.82
N LEU A 91 -0.36 -29.37 -13.80
CA LEU A 91 -1.44 -29.14 -14.77
C LEU A 91 -0.95 -29.11 -16.22
N ARG A 92 0.21 -28.50 -16.47
CA ARG A 92 0.80 -28.49 -17.81
C ARG A 92 1.18 -29.90 -18.25
N GLU A 93 1.78 -30.69 -17.35
CA GLU A 93 2.13 -32.09 -17.61
C GLU A 93 0.88 -32.92 -17.92
N ASP A 94 -0.23 -32.72 -17.19
CA ASP A 94 -1.51 -33.40 -17.48
C ASP A 94 -2.01 -33.13 -18.91
N PHE A 95 -1.95 -31.88 -19.38
CA PHE A 95 -2.34 -31.54 -20.76
C PHE A 95 -1.35 -32.07 -21.80
N GLU A 96 -0.05 -32.03 -21.52
CA GLU A 96 0.98 -32.61 -22.40
C GLU A 96 0.78 -34.13 -22.55
N ASP A 97 0.48 -34.82 -21.45
CA ASP A 97 0.25 -36.26 -21.43
C ASP A 97 -1.07 -36.64 -22.09
N TYR A 98 -2.10 -35.79 -21.99
CA TYR A 98 -3.32 -35.95 -22.77
C TYR A 98 -3.02 -35.92 -24.29
N ILE A 99 -2.24 -34.95 -24.77
CA ILE A 99 -1.84 -34.86 -26.18
C ILE A 99 -1.08 -36.11 -26.61
N LYS A 100 -0.06 -36.50 -25.83
CA LYS A 100 0.80 -37.65 -26.15
C LYS A 100 0.02 -38.98 -26.16
N SER A 101 -0.79 -39.23 -25.14
CA SER A 101 -1.55 -40.48 -24.99
C SER A 101 -2.60 -40.71 -26.07
N ARG A 102 -3.08 -39.63 -26.70
CA ARG A 102 -4.09 -39.66 -27.77
C ARG A 102 -3.52 -39.37 -29.17
N HIS A 103 -2.19 -39.29 -29.30
CA HIS A 103 -1.50 -39.01 -30.56
C HIS A 103 -1.94 -37.71 -31.25
N LEU A 104 -2.34 -36.71 -30.45
CA LEU A 104 -2.65 -35.37 -30.93
C LEU A 104 -1.36 -34.59 -31.21
N GLN A 105 -1.49 -33.46 -31.92
CA GLN A 105 -0.35 -32.64 -32.32
C GLN A 105 -0.14 -31.45 -31.39
N PHE A 106 1.11 -31.24 -31.00
CA PHE A 106 1.52 -29.96 -30.42
C PHE A 106 1.55 -28.90 -31.51
N PHE A 107 1.10 -27.68 -31.19
CA PHE A 107 1.30 -26.53 -32.05
C PHE A 107 2.75 -26.10 -31.92
N VAL A 108 3.46 -26.03 -33.05
CA VAL A 108 4.91 -25.80 -33.07
C VAL A 108 5.28 -24.52 -33.79
N SER A 109 6.42 -23.95 -33.41
CA SER A 109 6.96 -22.74 -34.03
C SER A 109 7.12 -22.92 -35.55
N GLY A 110 6.67 -21.92 -36.31
CA GLY A 110 6.66 -21.93 -37.77
C GLY A 110 5.29 -22.21 -38.37
N GLU A 111 4.34 -22.74 -37.60
CA GLU A 111 2.95 -22.93 -38.05
C GLU A 111 2.09 -21.67 -37.81
N PRO A 112 1.19 -21.29 -38.75
CA PRO A 112 0.27 -20.17 -38.54
C PRO A 112 -0.57 -20.32 -37.26
N ARG A 113 -1.12 -21.51 -37.01
CA ARG A 113 -1.93 -21.80 -35.81
C ARG A 113 -1.17 -21.59 -34.49
N TYR A 114 0.13 -21.86 -34.47
CA TYR A 114 0.96 -21.61 -33.30
C TYR A 114 1.17 -20.12 -33.08
N ALA A 115 1.48 -19.38 -34.15
CA ALA A 115 1.66 -17.92 -34.07
C ALA A 115 0.38 -17.21 -33.61
N ASP A 116 -0.78 -17.63 -34.14
CA ASP A 116 -2.09 -17.10 -33.77
C ASP A 116 -2.40 -17.36 -32.29
N MET A 117 -2.26 -18.60 -31.83
CA MET A 117 -2.43 -18.98 -30.43
C MET A 117 -1.50 -18.19 -29.50
N LEU A 118 -0.22 -18.11 -29.84
CA LEU A 118 0.78 -17.42 -29.04
C LEU A 118 0.47 -15.92 -28.94
N ASN A 119 0.08 -15.28 -30.05
CA ASN A 119 -0.32 -13.87 -30.06
C ASN A 119 -1.61 -13.65 -29.26
N TYR A 120 -2.60 -14.53 -29.42
CA TYR A 120 -3.84 -14.43 -28.67
C TYR A 120 -3.59 -14.49 -27.17
N CYS A 121 -2.83 -15.51 -26.72
CA CYS A 121 -2.46 -15.69 -25.32
C CYS A 121 -1.55 -14.59 -24.76
N ARG A 122 -0.84 -13.84 -25.60
CA ARG A 122 -0.01 -12.71 -25.15
C ARG A 122 -0.85 -11.51 -24.72
N TYR A 123 -1.95 -11.24 -25.42
CA TYR A 123 -2.72 -10.00 -25.27
C TYR A 123 -4.05 -10.17 -24.52
N HIS A 124 -4.55 -11.40 -24.38
CA HIS A 124 -5.80 -11.70 -23.68
C HIS A 124 -5.53 -12.38 -22.35
N ASN A 125 -6.25 -11.99 -21.29
CA ASN A 125 -6.00 -12.47 -19.93
C ASN A 125 -7.27 -12.95 -19.23
N ARG A 126 -8.45 -12.53 -19.70
CA ARG A 126 -9.71 -12.64 -18.95
C ARG A 126 -10.55 -13.78 -19.48
N LEU A 127 -11.36 -14.37 -18.62
CA LEU A 127 -12.29 -15.43 -19.00
C LEU A 127 -13.17 -15.08 -20.20
N SER A 128 -13.67 -13.83 -20.26
CA SER A 128 -14.48 -13.33 -21.36
C SER A 128 -13.83 -13.47 -22.74
N ASP A 129 -12.50 -13.47 -22.78
CA ASP A 129 -11.73 -13.62 -24.02
C ASP A 129 -11.66 -15.09 -24.48
N TYR A 130 -11.87 -16.06 -23.58
CA TYR A 130 -11.63 -17.48 -23.86
C TYR A 130 -12.91 -18.32 -23.84
N GLU A 131 -13.85 -18.00 -22.94
CA GLU A 131 -15.09 -18.73 -22.73
C GLU A 131 -15.90 -18.98 -24.02
N PRO A 132 -16.02 -18.04 -24.97
CA PRO A 132 -16.73 -18.29 -26.23
C PRO A 132 -16.16 -19.45 -27.06
N PHE A 133 -14.88 -19.77 -26.89
CA PHE A 133 -14.21 -20.86 -27.61
C PHE A 133 -14.31 -22.21 -26.90
N PHE A 134 -14.66 -22.26 -25.61
CA PHE A 134 -14.66 -23.50 -24.83
C PHE A 134 -15.62 -24.56 -25.35
N ALA A 135 -16.70 -24.17 -26.04
CA ALA A 135 -17.61 -25.11 -26.70
C ALA A 135 -17.18 -25.47 -28.14
N GLN A 136 -16.33 -24.63 -28.76
CA GLN A 136 -15.96 -24.74 -30.17
C GLN A 136 -14.65 -25.50 -30.38
N TRP A 137 -13.67 -25.29 -29.50
CA TRP A 137 -12.36 -25.89 -29.63
C TRP A 137 -12.42 -27.41 -29.55
N THR A 138 -11.56 -28.05 -30.33
CA THR A 138 -11.23 -29.47 -30.17
C THR A 138 -10.42 -29.68 -28.88
N ASP A 139 -10.28 -30.94 -28.46
CA ASP A 139 -9.40 -31.30 -27.37
C ASP A 139 -7.94 -30.92 -27.66
N GLU A 140 -7.45 -31.13 -28.89
CA GLU A 140 -6.13 -30.68 -29.35
C GLU A 140 -5.95 -29.16 -29.17
N GLN A 141 -6.94 -28.36 -29.57
CA GLN A 141 -6.89 -26.90 -29.42
C GLN A 141 -6.91 -26.49 -27.95
N MET A 142 -7.82 -27.04 -27.13
CA MET A 142 -7.91 -26.71 -25.71
C MET A 142 -6.61 -27.04 -24.97
N CYS A 143 -6.01 -28.21 -25.22
CA CYS A 143 -4.74 -28.58 -24.60
C CYS A 143 -3.60 -27.65 -25.00
N ASN A 144 -3.45 -27.32 -26.29
CA ASN A 144 -2.39 -26.43 -26.76
C ASN A 144 -2.52 -25.01 -26.17
N TYR A 145 -3.75 -24.48 -26.09
CA TYR A 145 -4.01 -23.19 -25.43
C TYR A 145 -3.72 -23.26 -23.93
N ALA A 146 -4.12 -24.33 -23.24
CA ALA A 146 -3.86 -24.51 -21.81
C ALA A 146 -2.35 -24.57 -21.51
N ILE A 147 -1.59 -25.37 -22.26
CA ILE A 147 -0.13 -25.46 -22.14
C ILE A 147 0.53 -24.09 -22.37
N THR A 148 0.09 -23.37 -23.40
CA THR A 148 0.61 -22.03 -23.71
C THR A 148 0.31 -21.04 -22.59
N LEU A 149 -0.91 -21.04 -22.05
CA LEU A 149 -1.27 -20.22 -20.89
C LEU A 149 -0.43 -20.60 -19.66
N CYS A 150 -0.18 -21.88 -19.39
CA CYS A 150 0.70 -22.33 -18.31
C CYS A 150 2.11 -21.72 -18.46
N HIS A 151 2.66 -21.72 -19.68
CA HIS A 151 3.96 -21.08 -19.94
C HIS A 151 3.94 -19.57 -19.68
N PHE A 152 2.89 -18.85 -20.09
CA PHE A 152 2.75 -17.43 -19.79
C PHE A 152 2.67 -17.17 -18.29
N ILE A 153 1.81 -17.90 -17.57
CA ILE A 153 1.65 -17.75 -16.12
C ILE A 153 2.98 -18.01 -15.41
N ASP A 154 3.68 -19.11 -15.71
CA ASP A 154 4.96 -19.42 -15.07
C ASP A 154 6.00 -18.32 -15.29
N ARG A 155 6.12 -17.82 -16.53
CA ARG A 155 7.04 -16.70 -16.85
C ARG A 155 6.70 -15.44 -16.08
N MET A 156 5.42 -15.09 -15.97
CA MET A 156 4.97 -13.91 -15.24
C MET A 156 5.19 -14.07 -13.73
N MET A 157 4.94 -15.26 -13.19
CA MET A 157 5.20 -15.58 -11.79
C MET A 157 6.70 -15.53 -11.47
N MET A 158 7.57 -16.02 -12.36
CA MET A 158 9.03 -15.89 -12.19
C MET A 158 9.48 -14.43 -12.13
N SER A 159 8.96 -13.57 -13.02
CA SER A 159 9.26 -12.14 -12.97
C SER A 159 8.77 -11.48 -11.68
N PHE A 160 7.58 -11.88 -11.21
CA PHE A 160 7.04 -11.39 -9.94
C PHE A 160 7.85 -11.84 -8.73
N LEU A 161 8.24 -13.11 -8.66
CA LEU A 161 9.09 -13.65 -7.60
C LEU A 161 10.45 -12.96 -7.54
N LYS A 162 11.08 -12.70 -8.70
CA LYS A 162 12.35 -11.96 -8.77
C LYS A 162 12.21 -10.54 -8.21
N LYS A 163 11.05 -9.89 -8.43
CA LYS A 163 10.76 -8.58 -7.85
C LYS A 163 10.62 -8.68 -6.33
N LEU A 164 9.88 -9.67 -5.82
CA LEU A 164 9.73 -9.89 -4.38
C LEU A 164 11.06 -10.16 -3.69
N GLU A 165 11.94 -10.94 -4.33
CA GLU A 165 13.30 -11.20 -3.84
C GLU A 165 14.10 -9.90 -3.75
N GLN A 166 14.07 -9.06 -4.79
CA GLN A 166 14.76 -7.78 -4.80
C GLN A 166 14.20 -6.82 -3.72
N GLU A 167 12.88 -6.78 -3.53
CA GLU A 167 12.24 -6.01 -2.46
C GLU A 167 12.67 -6.53 -1.08
N PHE A 168 12.79 -7.84 -0.90
CA PHE A 168 13.28 -8.41 0.35
C PHE A 168 14.74 -8.03 0.63
N ILE A 169 15.61 -8.09 -0.39
CA ILE A 169 17.03 -7.70 -0.27
C ILE A 169 17.18 -6.21 0.07
N THR A 170 16.34 -5.34 -0.50
CA THR A 170 16.47 -3.87 -0.36
C THR A 170 15.70 -3.30 0.83
N GLU A 171 14.55 -3.87 1.18
CA GLU A 171 13.66 -3.36 2.24
C GLU A 171 13.68 -4.22 3.52
N GLY A 172 14.26 -5.42 3.47
CA GLY A 172 14.22 -6.40 4.55
C GLY A 172 12.83 -6.98 4.79
N GLY A 173 12.73 -7.90 5.76
CA GLY A 173 11.47 -8.50 6.18
C GLY A 173 10.55 -7.53 6.95
N ILE A 174 9.31 -7.95 7.22
CA ILE A 174 8.35 -7.13 7.99
C ILE A 174 8.90 -6.76 9.38
N LYS A 175 9.60 -7.68 10.06
CA LYS A 175 10.18 -7.47 11.39
C LYS A 175 11.25 -6.37 11.35
N GLU A 176 12.07 -6.35 10.31
CA GLU A 176 13.10 -5.34 10.10
C GLU A 176 12.47 -3.98 9.81
N ARG A 177 11.43 -3.93 8.96
CA ARG A 177 10.67 -2.70 8.71
C ARG A 177 9.99 -2.17 9.97
N MET A 178 9.35 -3.04 10.76
CA MET A 178 8.76 -2.69 12.06
C MET A 178 9.80 -2.15 13.04
N HIS A 179 10.96 -2.80 13.13
CA HIS A 179 12.04 -2.35 14.00
C HIS A 179 12.57 -0.98 13.57
N ARG A 180 12.85 -0.78 12.27
CA ARG A 180 13.28 0.52 11.73
C ARG A 180 12.27 1.62 11.99
N ALA A 181 10.99 1.38 11.74
CA ALA A 181 9.93 2.35 11.99
C ALA A 181 9.82 2.73 13.48
N ARG A 182 9.88 1.71 14.36
CA ARG A 182 9.85 1.94 15.81
C ARG A 182 11.06 2.72 16.31
N THR A 183 12.26 2.37 15.87
CA THR A 183 13.49 3.04 16.29
C THR A 183 13.55 4.48 15.75
N GLY A 184 13.14 4.71 14.51
CA GLY A 184 13.03 6.06 13.93
C GLY A 184 12.04 6.95 14.67
N TYR A 185 10.85 6.43 15.02
CA TYR A 185 9.88 7.16 15.83
C TYR A 185 10.43 7.57 17.20
N ARG A 186 11.15 6.64 17.87
CA ARG A 186 11.80 6.93 19.16
C ARG A 186 12.87 8.00 19.04
N GLN A 187 13.73 7.92 18.02
CA GLN A 187 14.76 8.91 17.78
C GLN A 187 14.17 10.31 17.55
N GLN A 188 13.10 10.42 16.76
CA GLN A 188 12.40 11.70 16.56
C GLN A 188 11.82 12.24 17.87
N GLN A 189 11.25 11.36 18.70
CA GLN A 189 10.72 11.74 20.01
C GLN A 189 11.84 12.22 20.95
N ASP A 190 12.98 11.52 20.98
CA ASP A 190 14.14 11.87 21.80
C ASP A 190 14.77 13.19 21.33
N GLU A 191 14.89 13.42 20.02
CA GLU A 191 15.35 14.67 19.44
C GLU A 191 14.41 15.83 19.78
N ARG A 192 13.10 15.61 19.67
CA ARG A 192 12.10 16.62 20.03
C ARG A 192 12.15 16.95 21.51
N LEU A 193 12.29 15.95 22.37
CA LEU A 193 12.42 16.15 23.82
C LEU A 193 13.68 16.98 24.13
N LYS A 194 14.82 16.61 23.53
CA LYS A 194 16.08 17.35 23.69
C LYS A 194 15.98 18.81 23.23
N GLN A 195 15.27 19.07 22.14
CA GLN A 195 14.99 20.44 21.69
C GLN A 195 14.16 21.21 22.72
N LEU A 196 13.06 20.62 23.22
CA LEU A 196 12.21 21.24 24.23
C LEU A 196 12.95 21.50 25.55
N GLU A 197 13.79 20.55 25.98
CA GLU A 197 14.64 20.71 27.17
C GLU A 197 15.66 21.84 27.03
N ALA A 198 16.18 22.08 25.82
CA ALA A 198 17.08 23.19 25.55
C ALA A 198 16.37 24.56 25.43
N GLU A 199 15.13 24.57 24.94
CA GLU A 199 14.32 25.80 24.80
C GLU A 199 13.70 26.24 26.14
N LEU A 200 13.35 25.31 27.02
CA LEU A 200 12.64 25.60 28.27
C LEU A 200 13.35 26.63 29.16
N PRO A 201 14.67 26.55 29.42
CA PRO A 201 15.37 27.57 30.21
C PRO A 201 15.36 28.94 29.55
N ARG A 202 15.53 29.01 28.22
CA ARG A 202 15.53 30.27 27.45
C ARG A 202 14.18 30.95 27.52
N LEU A 203 13.10 30.18 27.33
CA LEU A 203 11.73 30.70 27.44
C LEU A 203 11.39 31.15 28.87
N LYS A 204 11.84 30.41 29.89
CA LYS A 204 11.67 30.83 31.29
C LYS A 204 12.39 32.14 31.59
N GLN A 205 13.60 32.31 31.08
CA GLN A 205 14.35 33.56 31.26
C GLN A 205 13.66 34.72 30.54
N ALA A 206 13.31 34.56 29.27
CA ALA A 206 12.61 35.60 28.50
C ALA A 206 11.27 35.98 29.14
N LEU A 207 10.53 35.01 29.69
CA LEU A 207 9.29 35.26 30.43
C LEU A 207 9.55 36.08 31.69
N ALA A 208 10.59 35.75 32.47
CA ALA A 208 10.95 36.50 33.67
C ALA A 208 11.36 37.94 33.36
N GLU A 209 12.14 38.15 32.29
CA GLU A 209 12.55 39.48 31.82
C GLU A 209 11.34 40.30 31.37
N ALA A 210 10.46 39.73 30.56
CA ALA A 210 9.23 40.39 30.12
C ALA A 210 8.29 40.73 31.30
N GLN A 211 8.18 39.85 32.30
CA GLN A 211 7.40 40.11 33.51
C GLN A 211 8.01 41.25 34.35
N ALA A 212 9.34 41.29 34.48
CA ALA A 212 10.03 42.36 35.19
C ALA A 212 9.86 43.72 34.48
N GLU A 213 9.94 43.73 33.15
CA GLU A 213 9.70 44.94 32.36
C GLU A 213 8.24 45.40 32.46
N ALA A 214 7.27 44.49 32.35
CA ALA A 214 5.86 44.79 32.54
C ALA A 214 5.57 45.38 33.93
N ALA A 215 6.22 44.86 34.98
CA ALA A 215 6.10 45.40 36.33
C ALA A 215 6.65 46.84 36.44
N LYS A 216 7.79 47.13 35.80
CA LYS A 216 8.37 48.48 35.74
C LYS A 216 7.43 49.45 35.02
N TRP A 217 6.92 49.08 33.84
CA TRP A 217 5.97 49.89 33.10
C TRP A 217 4.68 50.14 33.88
N LYS A 218 4.17 49.12 34.58
CA LYS A 218 3.00 49.25 35.44
C LYS A 218 3.24 50.25 36.58
N ALA A 219 4.40 50.18 37.23
CA ALA A 219 4.77 51.11 38.30
C ALA A 219 4.93 52.55 37.79
N ALA A 220 5.62 52.73 36.66
CA ALA A 220 5.80 54.04 36.03
C ALA A 220 4.47 54.66 35.58
N PHE A 221 3.57 53.84 35.02
CA PHE A 221 2.23 54.27 34.65
C PHE A 221 1.42 54.73 35.87
N GLU A 222 1.44 53.96 36.97
CA GLU A 222 0.71 54.34 38.18
C GLU A 222 1.28 55.62 38.81
N ASP A 223 2.61 55.76 38.88
CA ASP A 223 3.24 57.00 39.36
C ASP A 223 2.87 58.22 38.50
N LEU A 224 2.92 58.09 37.17
CA LEU A 224 2.52 59.15 36.24
C LEU A 224 1.05 59.53 36.44
N LYS A 225 0.18 58.53 36.57
CA LYS A 225 -1.25 58.72 36.84
C LYS A 225 -1.48 59.46 38.16
N GLN A 226 -0.77 59.12 39.23
CA GLN A 226 -0.86 59.81 40.52
C GLN A 226 -0.37 61.26 40.43
N ARG A 227 0.76 61.51 39.75
CA ARG A 227 1.26 62.88 39.52
C ARG A 227 0.31 63.72 38.69
N ALA A 228 -0.25 63.16 37.62
CA ALA A 228 -1.23 63.85 36.78
C ALA A 228 -2.51 64.18 37.57
N LEU A 229 -3.00 63.24 38.39
CA LEU A 229 -4.17 63.45 39.23
C LEU A 229 -3.92 64.55 40.28
N LYS A 230 -2.75 64.55 40.92
CA LYS A 230 -2.36 65.59 41.88
C LYS A 230 -2.30 66.97 41.21
N MET A 231 -1.63 67.10 40.06
CA MET A 231 -1.57 68.37 39.33
C MET A 231 -2.96 68.84 38.87
N TYR A 232 -3.84 67.91 38.46
CA TYR A 232 -5.21 68.23 38.10
C TYR A 232 -5.95 68.88 39.27
N TYR A 233 -5.90 68.27 40.46
CA TYR A 233 -6.55 68.83 41.65
C TYR A 233 -5.89 70.14 42.12
N GLU A 234 -4.57 70.28 42.03
CA GLU A 234 -3.87 71.55 42.34
C GLU A 234 -4.31 72.67 41.38
N LYS A 235 -4.42 72.39 40.09
CA LYS A 235 -4.91 73.34 39.09
C LYS A 235 -6.39 73.67 39.28
N GLU A 236 -7.20 72.70 39.66
CA GLU A 236 -8.62 72.90 39.99
C GLU A 236 -8.78 73.86 41.17
N GLU A 237 -8.00 73.68 42.25
CA GLU A 237 -7.96 74.57 43.41
C GLU A 237 -7.40 75.97 43.06
N GLU A 238 -6.35 76.05 42.24
CA GLU A 238 -5.79 77.33 41.77
C GLU A 238 -6.79 78.10 40.91
N ILE A 239 -7.48 77.44 39.98
CA ILE A 239 -8.55 78.03 39.18
C ILE A 239 -9.68 78.53 40.08
N LYS A 240 -10.04 77.77 41.12
CA LYS A 240 -11.07 78.17 42.08
C LYS A 240 -10.66 79.43 42.85
N ARG A 241 -9.42 79.50 43.36
CA ARG A 241 -8.88 80.69 44.03
C ARG A 241 -8.81 81.91 43.11
N LEU A 242 -8.32 81.74 41.88
CA LEU A 242 -8.25 82.83 40.89
C LEU A 242 -9.63 83.35 40.51
N LYS A 243 -10.64 82.46 40.41
CA LYS A 243 -12.05 82.87 40.21
C LYS A 243 -12.60 83.67 41.38
N GLU A 244 -12.23 83.33 42.62
CA GLU A 244 -12.59 84.09 43.82
C GLU A 244 -11.95 85.50 43.78
N GLN A 245 -10.67 85.62 43.43
CA GLN A 245 -9.97 86.91 43.31
C GLN A 245 -10.47 87.79 42.15
N LEU A 246 -10.77 87.21 40.98
CA LEU A 246 -11.38 87.92 39.84
C LEU A 246 -12.84 88.34 40.12
N GLY A 247 -13.50 87.69 41.07
CA GLY A 247 -14.79 88.13 41.62
C GLY A 247 -14.65 89.36 42.53
N GLU A 248 -13.47 89.59 43.12
CA GLU A 248 -13.15 90.75 43.95
C GLU A 248 -12.60 91.94 43.13
N GLU A 249 -11.92 91.71 42.00
CA GLU A 249 -11.43 92.79 41.10
C GLU A 249 -12.50 93.39 40.15
N ASN A 250 -13.70 92.80 40.08
CA ASN A 250 -14.84 93.33 39.28
C ASN A 250 -15.90 94.04 40.15
N LEU A 251 -15.51 94.59 41.30
CA LEU A 251 -16.33 95.43 42.17
C LEU A 251 -15.81 96.87 42.24
#